data_AF-A0A3D0LZI8-F1
#
_entry.id   AF-A0A3D0LZI8-F1
#
_cell.length_a   1.000
_cell.length_b   1.000
_cell.length_c   1.000
_cell.angle_alpha   90.00
_cell.angle_beta   90.00
_cell.angle_gamma   90.00
#
_symmetry.space_group_name_H-M   'P 1'
#
loop_
_entity.id
_entity.type
_entity.pdbx_description
1 polymer ?
#
loop_
_entity_poly.entity_id
_entity_poly.type
_entity_poly.pdbx_seq_one_letter_code
_entity_poly.pdbx_strand_id
1 'polypeptide(L)'
;MATFEGTIYSDALRMMTSITVSIPQVVEGDMPVLYLLHGLSDNHSAWLRRSNVDLYAEKSGFAVVMPEVQRSFYTDMAYGLRYFTYICGCKLFRRATYKEKL
;
A
#
# COMPACT_ATOMS: atom_id res chain seq x y z
N MET A 1 -9.64 -14.53 1.62
CA MET A 1 -8.83 -13.33 1.89
C MET A 1 -8.36 -13.32 3.34
N ALA A 2 -7.08 -13.00 3.56
CA ALA A 2 -6.52 -12.68 4.86
C ALA A 2 -6.16 -11.20 4.90
N THR A 3 -6.68 -10.47 5.89
CA THR A 3 -6.48 -9.01 6.01
C THR A 3 -5.64 -8.71 7.24
N PHE A 4 -4.56 -7.96 7.05
CA PHE A 4 -3.64 -7.54 8.09
C PHE A 4 -3.71 -6.03 8.23
N GLU A 5 -4.09 -5.56 9.42
CA GLU A 5 -4.02 -4.15 9.80
C GLU A 5 -2.94 -3.98 10.86
N GLY A 6 -2.06 -3.00 10.69
CA GLY A 6 -0.97 -2.81 11.62
C GLY A 6 -0.35 -1.43 11.52
N THR A 7 0.52 -1.14 12.48
CA THR A 7 1.33 0.08 12.50
C THR A 7 2.80 -0.29 12.31
N ILE A 8 3.50 0.50 11.50
CA ILE A 8 4.92 0.33 11.22
C ILE A 8 5.65 1.64 11.48
N TYR A 9 6.90 1.56 11.96
CA TYR A 9 7.76 2.73 12.00
C TYR A 9 8.33 3.00 10.60
N SER A 10 8.10 4.20 10.06
CA SER A 10 8.64 4.61 8.77
C SER A 10 9.89 5.46 8.97
N ASP A 11 11.03 5.03 8.44
CA ASP A 11 12.26 5.82 8.46
C ASP A 11 12.17 7.09 7.61
N ALA A 12 11.42 7.03 6.49
CA ALA A 12 11.23 8.18 5.61
C ALA A 12 10.38 9.28 6.25
N LEU A 13 9.36 8.89 7.03
CA LEU A 13 8.47 9.82 7.74
C LEU A 13 8.93 10.09 9.18
N ARG A 14 9.85 9.28 9.72
CA ARG A 14 10.33 9.29 11.11
C ARG A 14 9.19 9.17 12.14
N MET A 15 8.11 8.47 11.78
CA MET A 15 6.93 8.28 12.63
C MET A 15 6.30 6.90 12.44
N MET A 16 5.48 6.50 13.42
CA MET A 16 4.58 5.35 13.28
C MET A 16 3.46 5.70 12.29
N THR A 17 3.22 4.83 11.31
CA THR A 17 2.16 4.98 10.31
C THR A 17 1.40 3.66 10.17
N SER A 18 0.11 3.75 9.84
CA SER A 18 -0.73 2.56 9.67
C SER A 18 -0.70 2.06 8.23
N ILE A 19 -0.81 0.75 8.07
CA ILE A 19 -0.91 0.11 6.78
C ILE A 19 -1.90 -1.04 6.85
N THR A 20 -2.64 -1.23 5.77
CA THR A 20 -3.52 -2.37 5.60
C THR A 20 -3.06 -3.20 4.41
N VAL A 21 -3.00 -4.51 4.59
CA VAL A 21 -2.58 -5.47 3.56
C VAL A 21 -3.60 -6.59 3.47
N SER A 22 -4.16 -6.78 2.28
CA SER A 22 -5.07 -7.89 1.97
C SER A 22 -4.34 -8.90 1.09
N ILE A 23 -4.32 -10.16 1.52
CA ILE A 23 -3.62 -11.26 0.84
C ILE A 23 -4.62 -12.38 0.50
N PRO A 24 -4.74 -12.78 -0.78
CA PRO A 24 -5.64 -13.85 -1.17
C PRO A 24 -5.27 -15.18 -0.50
N GLN A 25 -6.26 -16.04 -0.22
CA GLN A 25 -5.99 -17.30 0.49
C GLN A 25 -5.29 -18.34 -0.40
N VAL A 26 -5.67 -18.37 -1.67
CA VAL A 26 -5.07 -19.26 -2.66
C VAL A 26 -4.19 -18.43 -3.57
N VAL A 27 -2.89 -18.76 -3.58
CA VAL A 27 -1.90 -18.11 -4.44
C VAL A 27 -1.32 -19.18 -5.35
N GLU A 28 -1.64 -19.11 -6.64
CA GLU A 28 -1.04 -19.97 -7.66
C GLU A 28 0.04 -19.16 -8.41
N GLY A 29 1.30 -19.49 -8.17
CA GLY A 29 2.44 -18.84 -8.85
C GLY A 29 2.83 -17.47 -8.28
N ASP A 30 3.25 -16.56 -9.17
CA ASP A 30 3.65 -15.20 -8.79
C ASP A 30 2.42 -14.39 -8.35
N MET A 31 2.46 -13.83 -7.13
CA MET A 31 1.40 -12.97 -6.59
C MET A 31 1.66 -11.50 -6.92
N PRO A 32 0.96 -10.89 -7.89
CA PRO A 32 1.07 -9.46 -8.13
C PRO A 32 0.58 -8.66 -6.92
N VAL A 33 1.19 -7.49 -6.70
CA VAL A 33 0.86 -6.59 -5.61
C VAL A 33 0.33 -5.28 -6.17
N LEU A 34 -0.89 -4.92 -5.79
CA LEU A 34 -1.52 -3.65 -6.10
C LEU A 34 -1.35 -2.68 -4.93
N TYR A 35 -0.71 -1.54 -5.17
CA TYR A 35 -0.70 -0.42 -4.22
C TYR A 35 -1.92 0.45 -4.47
N LEU A 36 -2.85 0.45 -3.52
CA LEU A 36 -4.08 1.20 -3.65
C LEU A 36 -4.05 2.42 -2.72
N LEU A 37 -3.96 3.58 -3.35
CA LEU A 37 -3.77 4.87 -2.72
C LEU A 37 -5.13 5.54 -2.45
N HIS A 38 -5.34 6.04 -1.23
CA HIS A 38 -6.62 6.63 -0.81
C HIS A 38 -6.81 8.10 -1.25
N GLY A 39 -8.03 8.62 -1.09
CA GLY A 39 -8.34 10.03 -1.37
C GLY A 39 -7.86 10.99 -0.28
N LEU A 40 -8.04 12.29 -0.50
CA LEU A 40 -7.55 13.35 0.39
C LEU A 40 -8.07 13.27 1.84
N SER A 41 -9.33 12.91 2.05
CA SER A 41 -9.97 12.87 3.38
C SER A 41 -9.84 11.52 4.08
N ASP A 42 -9.29 10.54 3.39
CA ASP A 42 -9.36 9.14 3.76
C ASP A 42 -8.06 8.67 4.38
N ASN A 43 -8.05 7.40 4.80
CA ASN A 43 -6.90 6.74 5.38
C ASN A 43 -6.76 5.31 4.84
N HIS A 44 -5.75 4.56 5.31
CA HIS A 44 -5.47 3.17 4.92
C HIS A 44 -6.68 2.20 4.93
N SER A 45 -7.72 2.47 5.73
CA SER A 45 -8.90 1.59 5.88
C SER A 45 -10.03 1.91 4.88
N ALA A 46 -9.92 2.99 4.13
CA ALA A 46 -11.03 3.53 3.35
C ALA A 46 -11.53 2.57 2.27
N TRP A 47 -10.61 1.93 1.55
CA TRP A 47 -10.96 0.98 0.50
C TRP A 47 -11.63 -0.29 1.04
N LEU A 48 -11.19 -0.80 2.19
CA LEU A 48 -11.87 -1.92 2.84
C LEU A 48 -13.28 -1.55 3.32
N ARG A 49 -13.46 -0.34 3.84
CA ARG A 49 -14.74 0.09 4.42
C ARG A 49 -15.76 0.55 3.39
N ARG A 50 -15.31 1.06 2.24
CA ARG A 50 -16.16 1.74 1.25
C ARG A 50 -16.19 1.05 -0.11
N SER A 51 -15.53 -0.10 -0.25
CA SER A 51 -15.54 -0.89 -1.49
C SER A 51 -15.42 -2.38 -1.19
N ASN A 52 -15.66 -3.22 -2.20
CA ASN A 52 -15.46 -4.66 -2.12
C ASN A 52 -14.09 -5.10 -2.67
N VAL A 53 -13.05 -4.29 -2.43
CA VAL A 53 -11.70 -4.53 -2.98
C VAL A 53 -11.18 -5.94 -2.66
N ASP A 54 -11.43 -6.44 -1.44
CA ASP A 54 -11.00 -7.78 -1.02
C ASP A 54 -11.64 -8.89 -1.86
N LEU A 55 -12.91 -8.74 -2.24
CA LEU A 55 -13.59 -9.71 -3.09
C LEU A 55 -12.98 -9.75 -4.50
N TYR A 56 -12.65 -8.59 -5.05
CA TYR A 56 -12.06 -8.50 -6.39
C TYR A 56 -10.61 -8.99 -6.41
N ALA A 57 -9.85 -8.67 -5.36
CA ALA A 57 -8.49 -9.13 -5.16
C ALA A 57 -8.41 -10.66 -5.01
N GLU A 58 -9.32 -11.27 -4.23
CA GLU A 58 -9.41 -12.74 -4.10
C GLU A 58 -9.67 -13.40 -5.45
N LYS A 59 -10.67 -12.91 -6.19
CA LYS A 59 -11.05 -13.48 -7.49
C LYS A 59 -9.97 -13.36 -8.56
N SER A 60 -9.12 -12.34 -8.44
CA SER A 60 -8.11 -12.02 -9.44
C SER A 60 -6.71 -12.46 -9.03
N GLY A 61 -6.54 -13.01 -7.82
CA GLY A 61 -5.27 -13.54 -7.33
C GLY A 61 -4.18 -12.49 -7.06
N PHE A 62 -4.55 -11.25 -6.70
CA PHE A 62 -3.57 -10.20 -6.36
C PHE A 62 -3.65 -9.78 -4.89
N ALA A 63 -2.51 -9.42 -4.31
CA ALA A 63 -2.46 -8.80 -2.99
C ALA A 63 -2.67 -7.29 -3.11
N VAL A 64 -3.28 -6.69 -2.08
CA VAL A 64 -3.55 -5.25 -2.03
C VAL A 64 -2.84 -4.63 -0.85
N VAL A 65 -2.10 -3.55 -1.08
CA VAL A 65 -1.40 -2.78 -0.05
C VAL A 65 -1.98 -1.37 -0.02
N MET A 66 -2.48 -0.95 1.13
CA MET A 66 -3.13 0.34 1.37
C MET A 66 -2.35 1.09 2.45
N PRO A 67 -1.38 1.95 2.06
CA PRO A 67 -0.59 2.73 3.00
C PRO A 67 -1.31 4.01 3.43
N GLU A 68 -1.06 4.45 4.66
CA GLU A 68 -1.49 5.77 5.14
C GLU A 68 -0.52 6.88 4.71
N VAL A 69 -1.04 7.95 4.09
CA VAL A 69 -0.25 9.11 3.67
C VAL A 69 -0.81 10.47 4.08
N GLN A 70 -1.83 10.51 4.94
CA GLN A 70 -2.50 11.75 5.33
C GLN A 70 -2.90 12.62 4.11
N ARG A 71 -2.83 13.95 4.25
CA ARG A 71 -3.21 14.95 3.24
C ARG A 71 -2.02 15.45 2.42
N SER A 72 -1.12 14.54 2.05
CA SER A 72 0.18 14.88 1.45
C SER A 72 0.19 14.95 -0.08
N PHE A 73 -0.91 14.56 -0.74
CA PHE A 73 -0.97 14.39 -2.20
C PHE A 73 0.13 13.48 -2.74
N TYR A 74 0.65 12.54 -1.94
CA TYR A 74 1.73 11.62 -2.33
C TYR A 74 3.03 12.35 -2.72
N THR A 75 3.23 13.57 -2.23
CA THR A 75 4.40 14.39 -2.53
C THR A 75 5.33 14.52 -1.33
N ASP A 76 6.62 14.75 -1.59
CA ASP A 76 7.51 15.26 -0.54
C ASP A 76 7.12 16.72 -0.29
N MET A 77 6.52 16.97 0.88
CA MET A 77 5.94 18.28 1.19
C MET A 77 7.04 19.32 1.42
N ALA A 78 6.88 20.52 0.86
CA ALA A 78 7.80 21.65 1.13
C ALA A 78 7.86 22.00 2.62
N TYR A 79 6.72 21.90 3.30
CA TYR A 79 6.57 22.08 4.74
C TYR A 79 5.85 20.87 5.35
N GLY A 80 6.56 19.74 5.45
CA GLY A 80 5.99 18.53 6.01
C GLY A 80 6.92 17.32 5.87
N LEU A 81 6.32 16.14 5.86
CA LEU A 81 7.05 14.88 5.76
C LEU A 81 7.24 14.45 4.30
N ARG A 82 8.15 13.50 4.11
CA ARG A 82 8.57 13.01 2.79
C ARG A 82 7.71 11.83 2.33
N TYR A 83 6.45 12.11 1.98
CA TYR A 83 5.48 11.07 1.63
C TYR A 83 5.74 10.39 0.28
N PHE A 84 6.30 11.11 -0.70
CA PHE A 84 6.70 10.49 -1.96
C PHE A 84 7.84 9.50 -1.72
N THR A 85 8.84 9.90 -0.94
CA THR A 85 9.95 9.03 -0.53
C THR A 85 9.45 7.83 0.28
N TYR A 86 8.43 7.99 1.13
CA TYR A 86 7.83 6.88 1.86
C TYR A 86 7.18 5.83 0.94
N ILE A 87 6.36 6.27 -0.02
CA ILE A 87 5.65 5.37 -0.93
C ILE A 87 6.61 4.68 -1.91
N CYS A 88 7.51 5.44 -2.57
CA CYS A 88 8.48 4.87 -3.50
C CYS A 88 9.63 4.12 -2.82
N GLY A 89 10.01 4.54 -1.61
CA GLY A 89 11.13 3.98 -0.84
C GLY A 89 10.79 2.69 -0.13
N CYS A 90 9.51 2.33 -0.01
CA CYS A 90 9.12 1.00 0.43
C CYS A 90 9.74 -0.02 -0.53
N LYS A 91 10.71 -0.81 -0.06
CA LYS A 91 11.44 -1.83 -0.87
C LYS A 91 10.52 -2.80 -1.62
N LEU A 92 9.27 -2.86 -1.17
CA LEU A 92 8.15 -3.61 -1.71
C LEU A 92 7.77 -3.09 -3.13
N PHE A 93 7.93 -1.79 -3.42
CA PHE A 93 7.80 -1.18 -4.76
C PHE A 93 8.94 -1.59 -5.73
N ARG A 94 10.12 -1.93 -5.20
CA ARG A 94 11.30 -2.31 -6.01
C ARG A 94 11.22 -3.71 -6.60
N ARG A 95 10.37 -4.61 -6.06
CA ARG A 95 10.24 -5.96 -6.60
C ARG A 95 9.32 -6.02 -7.83
N ALA A 96 8.39 -5.07 -7.98
CA ALA A 96 7.53 -4.96 -9.16
C ALA A 96 8.24 -4.36 -10.38
N THR A 97 9.35 -3.64 -10.18
CA THR A 97 10.07 -2.89 -11.24
C THR A 97 11.39 -3.51 -11.69
N TYR A 98 11.73 -4.73 -11.22
CA TYR A 98 12.96 -5.45 -11.60
C TYR A 98 12.66 -6.80 -12.27
N LYS A 99 11.86 -6.77 -13.35
CA LYS A 99 11.79 -7.86 -14.35
C LYS A 99 12.23 -7.41 -15.76
N GLU A 100 12.81 -6.21 -15.89
CA GLU A 100 13.44 -5.74 -17.14
C GLU A 100 14.83 -5.19 -16.85
N LYS A 101 15.82 -6.09 -16.82
CA LYS A 101 17.21 -5.83 -17.25
C LYS A 101 18.00 -7.14 -17.15
N LEU A 102 18.18 -7.74 -18.33
CA LEU A 102 19.22 -8.70 -18.75
C LEU A 102 19.51 -9.91 -17.83
#